data_AF-A5UUH1-F1
#
_entry.id   AF-A5UUH1-F1
#
_cell.length_a   1.000
_cell.length_b   1.000
_cell.length_c   1.000
_cell.angle_alpha   90.00
_cell.angle_beta   90.00
_cell.angle_gamma   90.00
#
_symmetry.space_group_name_H-M   'P 1'
#
loop_
_entity.id
_entity.type
_entity.pdbx_description
1 polymer ?
#
loop_
_entity_poly.entity_id
_entity_poly.type
_entity_poly.pdbx_seq_one_letter_code
_entity_poly.pdbx_strand_id
1 'polypeptide(L)'
;MVERICPQCGHGNPLDHHFCGKCGAALERLLPAPLSPQPLARLSAALPARWRDVGRAVAISAVALAAEAGIAWLARRIEQRQVPVVSSTPLARIVTPAAPLSTPREATNIVTIISERVIEFIDDGNGTRRISERTFWRRIEE
;
A
#
# COMPACT_ATOMS: atom_id res chain seq x y z
N MET A 1 26.14 11.44 -57.64
CA MET A 1 24.76 11.09 -58.00
C MET A 1 24.50 9.72 -57.40
N VAL A 2 23.50 9.57 -56.51
CA VAL A 2 23.16 8.25 -55.97
C VAL A 2 22.02 7.70 -56.81
N GLU A 3 22.16 6.47 -57.30
CA GLU A 3 21.18 5.78 -58.13
C GLU A 3 20.83 4.42 -57.53
N ARG A 4 19.64 3.93 -57.88
CA ARG A 4 19.11 2.66 -57.41
C ARG A 4 18.99 1.69 -58.57
N ILE A 5 19.50 0.48 -58.39
CA ILE A 5 19.42 -0.57 -59.40
C ILE A 5 18.09 -1.30 -59.30
N CYS A 6 17.38 -1.46 -60.41
CA CYS A 6 16.15 -2.23 -60.48
C CYS A 6 16.44 -3.72 -60.25
N PRO A 7 15.77 -4.39 -59.29
CA PRO A 7 16.01 -5.81 -59.02
C PRO A 7 15.47 -6.76 -60.10
N GLN A 8 14.63 -6.27 -61.02
CA GLN A 8 14.05 -7.07 -62.10
C GLN A 8 14.85 -7.00 -63.41
N CYS A 9 15.37 -5.82 -63.77
CA CYS A 9 16.03 -5.63 -65.07
C CYS A 9 17.44 -5.02 -65.01
N GLY A 10 17.94 -4.69 -63.81
CA GLY A 10 19.28 -4.14 -63.59
C GLY A 10 19.48 -2.68 -64.02
N HIS A 11 18.43 -1.97 -64.45
CA HIS A 11 18.55 -0.56 -64.86
C HIS A 11 18.80 0.36 -63.66
N GLY A 12 19.70 1.34 -63.80
CA GLY A 12 19.90 2.42 -62.83
C GLY A 12 18.76 3.44 -62.90
N ASN A 13 18.15 3.76 -61.77
CA ASN A 13 17.07 4.74 -61.66
C ASN A 13 17.43 5.78 -60.59
N PRO A 14 16.99 7.04 -60.72
CA PRO A 14 17.09 8.03 -59.64
C PRO A 14 16.41 7.52 -58.37
N LEU A 15 16.87 7.98 -57.19
CA LEU A 15 16.28 7.59 -55.90
C LEU A 15 14.82 8.00 -55.75
N ASP A 16 14.38 9.05 -56.45
CA ASP A 16 13.00 9.58 -56.39
C ASP A 16 12.00 8.74 -57.22
N HIS A 17 12.47 7.76 -58.00
CA HIS A 17 11.60 6.93 -58.82
C HIS A 17 11.00 5.77 -58.01
N HIS A 18 9.67 5.74 -57.91
CA HIS A 18 8.93 4.62 -57.30
C HIS A 18 8.82 3.38 -58.21
N PHE A 19 8.98 3.55 -59.52
CA PHE A 19 8.92 2.48 -60.53
C PHE A 19 10.10 2.58 -61.49
N CYS A 20 10.52 1.44 -62.04
CA CYS A 20 11.62 1.41 -62.98
C CYS A 20 11.23 2.04 -64.33
N GLY A 21 12.01 3.02 -64.79
CA GLY A 21 11.79 3.68 -66.09
C GLY A 21 11.99 2.79 -67.32
N LYS A 22 12.59 1.60 -67.15
CA LYS A 22 12.83 0.64 -68.23
C LYS A 22 11.80 -0.49 -68.28
N CYS A 23 11.50 -1.12 -67.15
CA CYS A 23 10.62 -2.31 -67.11
C CYS A 23 9.31 -2.12 -66.33
N GLY A 24 9.10 -0.97 -65.69
CA GLY A 24 7.90 -0.68 -64.89
C GLY A 24 7.82 -1.36 -63.52
N ALA A 25 8.80 -2.20 -63.14
CA ALA A 25 8.78 -2.86 -61.83
C ALA A 25 8.83 -1.85 -60.67
N ALA A 26 8.05 -2.09 -59.63
CA ALA A 26 8.08 -1.30 -58.41
C ALA A 26 9.47 -1.34 -57.78
N LEU A 27 10.01 -0.17 -57.50
CA LEU A 27 11.29 0.00 -56.88
C LEU A 27 11.12 -0.13 -55.35
N GLU A 28 10.18 0.56 -54.71
CA GLU A 28 9.93 0.36 -53.27
C GLU A 28 9.50 -1.09 -52.98
N ARG A 29 10.33 -1.78 -52.21
CA ARG A 29 9.97 -3.09 -51.65
C ARG A 29 8.91 -2.82 -50.60
N LEU A 30 7.66 -3.17 -50.90
CA LEU A 30 6.57 -3.15 -49.93
C LEU A 30 7.04 -3.95 -48.71
N LEU A 31 7.25 -3.27 -47.58
CA LEU A 31 7.55 -3.95 -46.33
C LEU A 31 6.45 -4.99 -46.09
N PRO A 32 6.79 -6.22 -45.66
CA PRO A 32 5.78 -7.18 -45.23
C PRO A 32 4.87 -6.52 -44.20
N ALA A 33 3.56 -6.75 -44.32
CA ALA A 33 2.58 -6.20 -43.37
C ALA A 33 3.02 -6.53 -41.93
N PRO A 34 2.87 -5.60 -40.96
CA PRO A 34 3.20 -5.86 -39.58
C PRO A 34 2.51 -7.13 -39.10
N LEU A 35 3.28 -8.05 -38.49
CA LEU A 35 2.73 -9.22 -37.84
C LEU A 35 1.69 -8.74 -36.82
N SER A 36 0.44 -9.14 -37.01
CA SER A 36 -0.64 -8.72 -36.12
C SER A 36 -0.39 -9.27 -34.70
N PRO A 37 -0.55 -8.46 -33.64
CA PRO A 37 -0.29 -8.88 -32.25
C PRO A 37 -1.32 -9.89 -31.69
N GLN A 38 -2.15 -10.48 -32.56
CA GLN A 38 -3.29 -11.31 -32.18
C GLN A 38 -2.97 -12.60 -31.40
N PRO A 39 -1.83 -13.31 -31.57
CA PRO A 39 -1.68 -14.60 -30.90
C PRO A 39 -1.56 -14.48 -29.38
N LEU A 40 -0.98 -13.40 -28.85
CA LEU A 40 -0.77 -13.23 -27.41
C LEU A 40 -2.04 -12.77 -26.67
N ALA A 41 -2.94 -12.05 -27.34
CA ALA A 41 -4.17 -11.57 -26.73
C ALA A 41 -5.20 -12.68 -26.46
N ARG A 42 -5.20 -13.75 -27.25
CA ARG A 42 -6.11 -14.90 -27.04
C ARG A 42 -5.69 -15.77 -25.85
N LEU A 43 -4.40 -15.83 -25.54
CA LEU A 43 -3.89 -16.62 -24.43
C LEU A 43 -4.29 -16.03 -23.07
N SER A 44 -4.30 -14.71 -22.93
CA SER A 44 -4.75 -14.04 -21.69
C SER A 44 -6.27 -14.09 -21.49
N ALA A 45 -7.04 -14.18 -22.58
CA ALA A 45 -8.49 -14.35 -22.55
C ALA A 45 -8.93 -15.80 -22.25
N ALA A 46 -8.06 -16.79 -22.46
CA ALA A 46 -8.37 -18.21 -22.30
C ALA A 46 -8.13 -18.79 -20.90
N LEU A 47 -7.70 -17.98 -19.92
CA LEU A 47 -7.59 -18.45 -18.54
C LEU A 47 -9.00 -18.68 -17.95
N PRO A 48 -9.36 -19.91 -17.56
CA PRO A 48 -10.71 -20.21 -17.09
C PRO A 48 -11.01 -19.40 -15.82
N ALA A 49 -12.17 -18.73 -15.75
CA ALA A 49 -12.55 -17.86 -14.63
C ALA A 49 -12.35 -18.49 -13.24
N ARG A 50 -12.61 -19.80 -13.11
CA ARG A 50 -12.36 -20.60 -11.88
C ARG A 50 -10.95 -20.47 -11.30
N TRP A 51 -9.92 -20.27 -12.12
CA TRP A 51 -8.53 -20.13 -11.61
C TRP A 51 -8.28 -18.74 -11.00
N ARG A 52 -9.01 -17.71 -11.42
CA ARG A 52 -8.90 -16.36 -10.85
C ARG A 52 -9.46 -16.33 -9.43
N ASP A 53 -10.61 -16.98 -9.22
CA ASP A 53 -11.27 -17.02 -7.91
C ASP A 53 -10.48 -17.84 -6.90
N VAL A 54 -9.98 -19.02 -7.33
CA VAL A 54 -9.10 -19.86 -6.50
C VAL A 54 -7.81 -19.11 -6.15
N GLY A 55 -7.16 -18.46 -7.13
CA GLY A 55 -5.95 -17.68 -6.88
C GLY A 55 -6.17 -16.54 -5.87
N ARG A 56 -7.32 -15.85 -5.96
CA ARG A 56 -7.69 -14.78 -5.03
C ARG A 56 -7.89 -15.29 -3.60
N ALA A 57 -8.58 -16.42 -3.43
CA ALA A 57 -8.79 -17.02 -2.11
C ALA A 57 -7.45 -17.44 -1.47
N VAL A 58 -6.57 -18.08 -2.25
CA VAL A 58 -5.22 -18.46 -1.78
C VAL A 58 -4.42 -17.24 -1.34
N ALA A 59 -4.45 -16.15 -2.11
CA ALA A 59 -3.73 -14.92 -1.76
C ALA A 59 -4.24 -14.29 -0.45
N ILE A 60 -5.57 -14.24 -0.25
CA ILE A 60 -6.17 -13.68 0.98
C ILE A 60 -5.74 -14.51 2.21
N SER A 61 -5.82 -15.84 2.11
CA SER A 61 -5.39 -16.73 3.20
C SER A 61 -3.90 -16.57 3.52
N ALA A 62 -3.05 -16.45 2.51
CA ALA A 62 -1.62 -16.23 2.71
C ALA A 62 -1.32 -14.90 3.42
N VAL A 63 -2.02 -13.83 3.06
CA VAL A 63 -1.89 -12.52 3.71
C VAL A 63 -2.30 -12.58 5.18
N ALA A 64 -3.40 -13.27 5.50
CA ALA A 64 -3.86 -13.43 6.89
C ALA A 64 -2.80 -14.15 7.76
N LEU A 65 -2.25 -15.26 7.26
CA LEU A 65 -1.21 -16.01 7.97
C LEU A 65 0.07 -15.18 8.17
N ALA A 66 0.47 -14.40 7.16
CA ALA A 66 1.63 -13.51 7.27
C ALA A 66 1.41 -12.41 8.33
N ALA A 67 0.20 -11.87 8.43
CA ALA A 67 -0.15 -10.87 9.43
C ALA A 67 -0.08 -11.44 10.85
N GLU A 68 -0.67 -12.61 11.10
CA GLU A 68 -0.63 -13.27 12.40
C GLU A 68 0.80 -13.60 12.84
N ALA A 69 1.61 -14.17 11.93
CA ALA A 69 3.02 -14.47 12.19
C ALA A 69 3.83 -13.19 12.47
N GLY A 70 3.57 -12.11 11.71
CA GLY A 70 4.22 -10.81 11.89
C GLY A 70 3.92 -10.16 13.25
N ILE A 71 2.65 -10.20 13.69
CA ILE A 71 2.24 -9.70 15.00
C ILE A 71 2.93 -10.50 16.12
N ALA A 72 2.92 -11.83 16.04
CA ALA A 72 3.56 -12.69 17.02
C ALA A 72 5.08 -12.46 17.12
N TRP A 73 5.75 -12.28 15.97
CA TRP A 73 7.17 -11.95 15.93
C TRP A 73 7.46 -10.57 16.53
N LEU A 74 6.62 -9.57 16.23
CA LEU A 74 6.80 -8.21 16.75
C LEU A 74 6.65 -8.16 18.27
N ALA A 75 5.65 -8.87 18.83
CA ALA A 75 5.44 -8.96 20.27
C ALA A 75 6.68 -9.53 20.99
N ARG A 76 7.21 -10.66 20.49
CA ARG A 76 8.46 -11.26 21.03
C ARG A 76 9.65 -10.31 20.97
N ARG A 77 9.76 -9.52 19.90
CA ARG A 77 10.85 -8.56 19.73
C ARG A 77 10.77 -7.40 20.72
N ILE A 78 9.56 -6.97 21.11
CA ILE A 78 9.35 -5.92 22.12
C ILE A 78 9.78 -6.43 23.49
N GLU A 79 9.39 -7.65 23.87
CA GLU A 79 9.81 -8.28 25.13
C GLU A 79 11.34 -8.43 25.21
N GLN A 80 11.99 -8.87 24.14
CA GLN A 80 13.45 -9.01 24.10
C GLN A 80 14.21 -7.68 24.15
N ARG A 81 13.57 -6.58 23.72
CA ARG A 81 14.16 -5.23 23.83
C ARG A 81 14.08 -4.65 25.24
N GLN A 82 13.21 -5.18 26.10
CA GLN A 82 13.26 -4.90 27.53
C GLN A 82 14.46 -5.66 28.13
N VAL A 83 15.66 -5.08 27.97
CA VAL A 83 16.80 -5.39 28.84
C VAL A 83 16.29 -5.32 30.29
N PRO A 84 16.59 -6.29 31.16
CA PRO A 84 16.18 -6.20 32.55
C PRO A 84 16.80 -4.91 33.11
N VAL A 85 15.95 -3.90 33.31
CA VAL A 85 16.28 -2.76 34.14
C VAL A 85 16.54 -3.38 35.50
N VAL A 86 17.81 -3.52 35.85
CA VAL A 86 18.24 -3.80 37.21
C VAL A 86 17.51 -2.78 38.07
N SER A 87 16.55 -3.27 38.86
CA SER A 87 15.85 -2.48 39.86
C SER A 87 16.89 -1.94 40.83
N SER A 88 17.44 -0.78 40.53
CA SER A 88 18.18 0.01 41.50
C SER A 88 17.13 0.55 42.46
N THR A 89 16.86 -0.22 43.51
CA THR A 89 16.08 0.20 44.66
C THR A 89 16.69 1.52 45.16
N PRO A 90 15.99 2.66 45.09
CA PRO A 90 16.48 3.85 45.75
C PRO A 90 16.44 3.56 47.25
N LEU A 91 17.61 3.60 47.91
CA LEU A 91 17.66 3.62 49.36
C LEU A 91 16.82 4.82 49.83
N ALA A 92 15.71 4.52 50.51
CA ALA A 92 14.87 5.51 51.13
C ALA A 92 15.73 6.32 52.12
N ARG A 93 16.03 7.56 51.77
CA ARG A 93 16.64 8.53 52.68
C ARG A 93 15.62 8.81 53.76
N ILE A 94 15.87 8.32 54.96
CA ILE A 94 15.10 8.67 56.16
C ILE A 94 15.33 10.17 56.38
N VAL A 95 14.36 10.97 55.95
CA VAL A 95 14.25 12.38 56.34
C VAL A 95 13.50 12.39 57.66
N THR A 96 14.21 12.75 58.72
CA THR A 96 13.66 13.06 60.04
C THR A 96 12.60 14.16 59.91
N PRO A 97 11.41 14.03 60.50
CA PRO A 97 10.38 15.06 60.42
C PRO A 97 10.81 16.24 61.29
N ALA A 98 11.17 17.35 60.65
CA ALA A 98 11.22 18.64 61.32
C ALA A 98 9.76 19.12 61.57
N ALA A 99 9.52 19.58 62.79
CA ALA A 99 8.24 20.04 63.32
C ALA A 99 7.50 21.05 62.39
N PRO A 100 6.15 21.11 62.47
CA PRO A 100 5.36 21.85 61.49
C PRO A 100 5.49 23.35 61.71
N LEU A 101 6.06 24.05 60.74
CA LEU A 101 5.81 25.48 60.57
C LEU A 101 4.66 25.64 59.57
N SER A 102 3.62 26.30 60.05
CA SER A 102 2.41 26.70 59.35
C SER A 102 2.74 27.58 58.15
N THR A 103 2.45 27.09 56.94
CA THR A 103 2.29 27.91 55.74
C THR A 103 0.83 27.88 55.29
N PRO A 104 0.32 28.95 54.65
CA PRO A 104 -1.09 29.05 54.30
C PRO A 104 -1.44 27.96 53.29
N ARG A 105 -2.61 27.36 53.49
CA ARG A 105 -3.25 26.41 52.58
C ARG A 105 -3.57 27.12 51.27
N GLU A 106 -2.63 27.14 50.34
CA GLU A 106 -2.90 27.45 48.94
C GLU A 106 -3.71 26.26 48.40
N ALA A 107 -5.02 26.45 48.31
CA ALA A 107 -5.94 25.48 47.75
C ALA A 107 -5.62 25.34 46.27
N THR A 108 -4.75 24.40 45.92
CA THR A 108 -4.54 23.95 44.55
C THR A 108 -5.87 23.40 44.07
N ASN A 109 -6.60 24.20 43.30
CA ASN A 109 -7.89 23.81 42.73
C ASN A 109 -7.60 22.84 41.59
N ILE A 110 -7.49 21.55 41.92
CA ILE A 110 -7.12 20.50 40.97
C ILE A 110 -8.37 20.19 40.14
N VAL A 111 -8.30 20.52 38.86
CA VAL A 111 -9.36 20.26 37.90
C VAL A 111 -9.07 18.94 37.19
N THR A 112 -9.92 17.94 37.44
CA THR A 112 -9.87 16.67 36.72
C THR A 112 -10.80 16.72 35.52
N ILE A 113 -10.26 16.55 34.31
CA ILE A 113 -11.05 16.45 33.07
C ILE A 113 -11.17 14.97 32.71
N ILE A 114 -12.40 14.45 32.69
CA ILE A 114 -12.71 13.09 32.26
C ILE A 114 -13.25 13.14 30.83
N SER A 115 -12.61 12.39 29.93
CA SER A 115 -13.08 12.19 28.55
C SER A 115 -13.65 10.78 28.39
N GLU A 116 -14.93 10.68 28.06
CA GLU A 116 -15.59 9.40 27.77
C GLU A 116 -15.98 9.36 26.29
N ARG A 117 -15.56 8.30 25.59
CA ARG A 117 -15.87 8.08 24.18
C ARG A 117 -16.84 6.92 24.04
N VAL A 118 -18.03 7.21 23.50
CA VAL A 118 -19.09 6.23 23.27
C VAL A 118 -19.22 5.98 21.78
N ILE A 119 -19.11 4.71 21.37
CA ILE A 119 -19.26 4.27 19.97
C ILE A 119 -20.51 3.39 19.89
N GLU A 120 -21.57 3.91 19.29
CA GLU A 120 -22.80 3.17 19.04
C GLU A 120 -22.80 2.58 17.64
N PHE A 121 -23.16 1.29 17.55
CA PHE A 121 -23.31 0.57 16.30
C PHE A 121 -24.79 0.30 16.05
N ILE A 122 -25.36 0.98 15.06
CA ILE A 122 -26.77 0.84 14.69
C ILE A 122 -26.83 -0.08 13.48
N ASP A 123 -27.62 -1.15 13.60
CA ASP A 123 -27.93 -2.05 12.49
C ASP A 123 -29.36 -1.76 12.02
N ASP A 124 -29.47 -1.24 10.80
CA ASP A 124 -30.76 -0.85 10.21
C ASP A 124 -31.52 -2.08 9.63
N GLY A 125 -31.03 -3.31 9.81
CA GLY A 125 -31.65 -4.55 9.31
C GLY A 125 -31.55 -4.74 7.79
N ASN A 126 -31.18 -3.69 7.04
CA ASN A 126 -30.94 -3.69 5.59
C ASN A 126 -29.45 -3.89 5.25
N GLY A 127 -28.68 -4.54 6.15
CA GLY A 127 -27.25 -4.82 5.96
C GLY A 127 -26.33 -3.60 5.94
N THR A 128 -26.84 -2.43 6.32
CA THR A 128 -26.06 -1.18 6.40
C THR A 128 -25.81 -0.85 7.86
N ARG A 129 -24.54 -0.91 8.30
CA ARG A 129 -24.15 -0.58 9.67
C ARG A 129 -23.80 0.91 9.77
N ARG A 130 -24.51 1.64 10.63
CA ARG A 130 -24.19 3.03 10.96
C ARG A 130 -23.37 3.09 12.25
N ILE A 131 -22.35 3.93 12.26
CA ILE A 131 -21.50 4.18 13.42
C ILE A 131 -21.78 5.61 13.88
N SER A 132 -22.21 5.76 15.13
CA SER A 132 -22.38 7.06 15.79
C SER A 132 -21.34 7.19 16.90
N GLU A 133 -20.47 8.19 16.78
CA GLU A 133 -19.43 8.49 17.77
C GLU A 133 -19.83 9.74 18.57
N ARG A 134 -19.84 9.61 19.90
CA ARG A 134 -20.13 10.72 20.82
C ARG A 134 -19.00 10.81 21.84
N THR A 135 -18.46 12.01 22.01
CA THR A 135 -17.41 12.30 23.01
C THR A 135 -17.98 13.22 24.08
N PHE A 136 -17.90 12.80 25.34
CA PHE A 136 -18.34 13.56 26.50
C PHE A 136 -17.14 14.06 27.28
N TRP A 137 -17.17 15.33 27.64
CA TRP A 137 -16.16 15.96 28.49
C TRP A 137 -16.82 16.37 29.79
N ARG A 138 -16.37 15.82 30.92
CA ARG A 138 -16.81 16.24 32.25
C ARG A 138 -15.65 16.81 33.02
N ARG A 139 -15.82 18.03 33.51
CA ARG A 139 -14.91 18.67 34.46
C ARG A 139 -15.37 18.33 35.87
N ILE A 140 -14.47 17.83 36.70
CA ILE A 140 -14.67 17.61 38.14
C ILE A 140 -13.66 18.49 38.87
N GLU A 141 -14.14 19.31 39.79
CA GLU A 141 -13.33 20.12 40.69
C GLU A 141 -13.30 19.38 42.04
N GLU A 142 -12.11 19.08 42.57
CA GLU A 142 -11.90 18.52 43.93
C GLU A 142 -11.56 19.61 44.95
#